data_AF-A0A6J5EQH7-F1
#
_entry.id   AF-A0A6J5EQH7-F1
#
_cell.length_a   1.000
_cell.length_b   1.000
_cell.length_c   1.000
_cell.angle_alpha   90.00
_cell.angle_beta   90.00
_cell.angle_gamma   90.00
#
_symmetry.space_group_name_H-M   'P 1'
#
loop_
_entity.id
_entity.type
_entity.pdbx_description
1 polymer ?
#
loop_
_entity_poly.entity_id
_entity_poly.type
_entity_poly.pdbx_seq_one_letter_code
_entity_poly.pdbx_strand_id
1 'polypeptide(L)' 'MARNVIRLAQLGGYLVRASDPPPGNTMMWCGMRHLTDIRIGYELALKRCG' A
#
# COMPACT_ATOMS: atom_id res chain seq x y z
N MET A 1 5.68 -14.40 9.54
CA MET A 1 4.45 -13.63 9.81
C MET A 1 4.63 -12.13 9.47
N ALA A 2 5.07 -11.77 8.25
CA ALA A 2 5.22 -10.36 7.86
C ALA A 2 4.90 -10.09 6.37
N ARG A 3 4.25 -11.04 5.68
CA ARG A 3 4.04 -10.95 4.24
C ARG A 3 3.14 -9.78 3.82
N ASN A 4 2.16 -9.44 4.65
CA ASN A 4 1.23 -8.35 4.38
C ASN A 4 1.90 -6.99 4.59
N VAL A 5 2.81 -6.87 5.56
CA VAL A 5 3.54 -5.63 5.84
C VAL A 5 4.55 -5.32 4.73
N ILE A 6 5.19 -6.35 4.17
CA ILE A 6 6.07 -6.18 2.99
C ILE A 6 5.26 -5.75 1.76
N ARG A 7 4.09 -6.36 1.53
CA ARG A 7 3.19 -5.97 0.43
C ARG A 7 2.67 -4.54 0.59
N LEU A 8 2.35 -4.14 1.82
CA LEU A 8 1.94 -2.77 2.13
C LEU A 8 3.08 -1.78 1.85
N ALA A 9 4.30 -2.09 2.31
CA ALA A 9 5.46 -1.27 2.02
C ALA A 9 5.76 -1.18 0.50
N GLN A 10 5.61 -2.28 -0.23
CA GLN A 10 5.76 -2.32 -1.70
C GLN A 10 4.78 -1.38 -2.41
N LEU A 11 3.52 -1.32 -1.95
CA LEU A 11 2.54 -0.36 -2.44
C LEU A 11 2.94 1.09 -2.14
N GLY A 12 3.68 1.30 -1.04
CA GLY A 12 4.29 2.59 -0.69
C GLY A 12 5.59 2.91 -1.44
N GLY A 13 6.05 2.06 -2.35
CA GLY A 13 7.28 2.26 -3.13
C GLY A 13 8.52 1.56 -2.56
N TYR A 14 8.36 0.66 -1.58
CA TYR A 14 9.48 -0.09 -1.01
C TYR A 14 10.00 -1.13 -2.02
N LEU A 15 11.22 -0.91 -2.50
CA LEU A 15 11.95 -1.92 -3.26
C LEU A 15 12.37 -3.03 -2.31
N VAL A 16 11.85 -4.24 -2.53
CA VAL A 16 12.23 -5.43 -1.73
C VAL A 16 13.56 -5.96 -2.24
N ARG A 17 14.65 -5.21 -2.04
CA ARG A 17 15.99 -5.74 -2.23
C ARG A 17 16.43 -6.39 -0.93
N ALA A 18 17.17 -7.49 -1.06
CA ALA A 18 17.66 -8.25 0.10
C ALA A 18 18.58 -7.44 1.03
N SER A 19 19.07 -6.28 0.60
CA SER A 19 19.98 -5.40 1.35
C SER A 19 19.30 -4.12 1.87
N ASP A 20 18.00 -3.92 1.63
CA ASP A 20 17.33 -2.72 2.12
C ASP A 20 16.99 -2.87 3.62
N PRO A 21 17.19 -1.82 4.44
CA PRO A 21 16.78 -1.82 5.83
C PRO A 21 15.27 -2.05 5.94
N PRO A 22 14.77 -2.57 7.07
CA PRO A 22 13.35 -2.83 7.25
C PRO A 22 12.53 -1.59 6.89
N PRO A 23 11.38 -1.76 6.22
CA PRO A 23 10.59 -0.66 5.69
C PRO A 23 10.31 0.37 6.78
N GLY A 24 10.85 1.58 6.59
CA GLY A 24 10.67 2.67 7.54
C GLY A 24 9.21 3.06 7.69
N ASN A 25 8.84 3.64 8.83
CA ASN A 25 7.46 4.00 9.16
C ASN A 25 6.78 4.81 8.03
N THR A 26 7.52 5.71 7.39
CA THR A 26 7.06 6.52 6.25
C THR A 26 6.57 5.67 5.07
N MET A 27 7.28 4.60 4.70
CA MET A 27 6.88 3.70 3.60
C MET A 27 5.59 2.94 3.94
N MET A 28 5.39 2.57 5.21
CA MET A 28 4.15 1.96 5.69
C MET A 28 2.97 2.93 5.56
N TRP A 29 3.17 4.19 5.98
CA TRP A 29 2.15 5.24 5.85
C TRP A 29 1.81 5.54 4.38
N CYS A 30 2.81 5.59 3.50
CA CYS A 30 2.58 5.74 2.06
C CYS A 30 1.75 4.58 1.48
N GLY A 31 2.10 3.34 1.83
CA GLY A 31 1.34 2.15 1.41
C GLY A 31 -0.11 2.17 1.89
N MET A 32 -0.34 2.60 3.14
CA MET A 32 -1.69 2.68 3.72
C MET A 32 -2.54 3.78 3.06
N ARG A 33 -1.93 4.93 2.75
CA ARG A 33 -2.59 6.02 2.02
C ARG A 33 -3.00 5.57 0.62
N HIS A 34 -2.09 4.92 -0.11
CA HIS A 34 -2.37 4.41 -1.46
C HIS A 34 -3.49 3.36 -1.48
N LEU A 35 -3.53 2.46 -0.49
CA LEU A 35 -4.65 1.51 -0.34
C LEU A 35 -5.99 2.21 -0.11
N THR A 36 -5.98 3.29 0.68
CA THR A 36 -7.17 4.08 0.95
C THR A 36 -7.68 4.76 -0.31
N ASP A 37 -6.78 5.32 -1.11
CA ASP A 37 -7.11 5.97 -2.39
C ASP A 37 -7.74 4.96 -3.38
N ILE A 38 -7.16 3.75 -3.50
CA ILE A 38 -7.72 2.67 -4.34
C ILE A 38 -9.12 2.28 -3.86
N ARG A 39 -9.31 2.12 -2.55
CA ARG A 39 -10.61 1.77 -1.98
C ARG A 39 -11.67 2.84 -2.28
N ILE A 40 -11.33 4.11 -2.10
CA ILE A 40 -12.24 5.22 -2.39
C ILE A 40 -12.59 5.24 -3.89
N GLY A 41 -11.60 5.09 -4.77
CA GLY A 41 -11.81 5.03 -6.21
C GLY A 41 -12.70 3.85 -6.62
N TYR A 42 -12.54 2.69 -5.99
CA TYR A 42 -13.36 1.50 -6.21
C TYR A 42 -14.82 1.71 -5.75
N GLU A 43 -15.03 2.27 -4.55
CA GLU A 43 -16.36 2.60 -4.04
C GLU A 43 -17.07 3.65 -4.93
N LEU A 44 -16.33 4.64 -5.45
CA LEU A 44 -16.86 5.62 -6.40
C LEU A 44 -17.24 4.98 -7.74
N ALA A 45 -16.41 4.08 -8.26
CA ALA A 45 -16.69 3.36 -9.51
C ALA A 45 -17.92 2.46 -9.38
N LEU A 46 -18.05 1.73 -8.26
CA LEU A 46 -19.23 0.91 -7.95
C LEU A 46 -20.50 1.75 -7.86
N LYS A 47 -20.44 2.90 -7.18
CA LYS A 47 -21.60 3.81 -7.06
C LYS A 47 -22.03 4.42 -8.39
N ARG A 48 -21.17 4.43 -9.40
CA ARG A 48 -21.45 5.00 -10.74
C ARG A 48 -22.04 3.98 -11.73
N CYS A 49 -22.18 2.71 -11.33
CA CYS A 49 -22.72 1.61 -12.13
C CYS A 49 -24.16 1.22 -11.75
N GLY A 50 -24.92 2.12 -11.11
CA GLY A 50 -26.38 2.02 -10.94
C GLY A 50 -27.09 3.10 -11.73
#